data_AF-A0A7S1B3W4-F1
#
_entry.id   AF-A0A7S1B3W4-F1
#
_cell.length_a   1.000
_cell.length_b   1.000
_cell.length_c   1.000
_cell.angle_alpha   90.00
_cell.angle_beta   90.00
_cell.angle_gamma   90.00
#
_symmetry.space_group_name_H-M   'P 1'
#
loop_
_entity.id
_entity.type
_entity.pdbx_description
1 polymer ?
#
loop_
_entity_poly.entity_id
_entity_poly.type
_entity_poly.pdbx_seq_one_letter_code
_entity_poly.pdbx_strand_id
1 'polypeptide(L)'
;AEVDCSAQEGFCNDMDASEYPTLQYGSHEEILDHYKGSLELEALRKFAAENLALQCSILHQEWCTGEQMELIKRIKAMNSDELSNIIDEMNDAFEAKYFEAEQKVKSARKLVMAAERELEYAQASGDDSREEAAKKALDSARPAYEDAMAEFDAEIEEHEPLELTL
;
A
#
# COMPACT_ATOMS: atom_id res chain seq x y z
N ALA A 1 -4.29 4.40 -25.00
CA ALA A 1 -3.50 5.60 -25.36
C ALA A 1 -2.69 5.30 -26.62
N GLU A 2 -2.21 6.31 -27.33
CA GLU A 2 -1.29 6.17 -28.47
C GLU A 2 -0.07 7.07 -28.22
N VAL A 3 1.13 6.57 -28.49
CA VAL A 3 2.39 7.30 -28.30
C VAL A 3 3.22 7.19 -29.57
N ASP A 4 3.65 8.34 -30.08
CA ASP A 4 4.57 8.43 -31.22
C ASP A 4 6.01 8.48 -30.73
N CYS A 5 6.70 7.34 -30.85
CA CYS A 5 8.08 7.18 -30.43
C CYS A 5 9.10 7.95 -31.27
N SER A 6 8.70 8.50 -32.44
CA SER A 6 9.57 9.41 -33.19
C SER A 6 9.70 10.78 -32.52
N ALA A 7 8.71 11.17 -31.70
CA ALA A 7 8.71 12.41 -30.93
C ALA A 7 9.06 12.18 -29.44
N GLN A 8 8.91 10.95 -28.94
CA GLN A 8 9.04 10.61 -27.52
C GLN A 8 9.95 9.39 -27.28
N GLU A 9 11.13 9.38 -27.92
CA GLU A 9 12.06 8.25 -27.89
C GLU A 9 12.44 7.81 -26.46
N GLY A 10 12.68 8.76 -25.54
CA GLY A 10 13.01 8.45 -24.14
C GLY A 10 11.91 7.67 -23.43
N PHE A 11 10.66 8.11 -23.57
CA PHE A 11 9.51 7.42 -22.98
C PHE A 11 9.33 6.02 -23.55
N CYS A 12 9.51 5.85 -24.86
CA CYS A 12 9.36 4.53 -25.49
C CYS A 12 10.49 3.57 -25.08
N ASN A 13 11.70 4.06 -24.85
CA ASN A 13 12.79 3.27 -24.29
C ASN A 13 12.50 2.86 -22.84
N ASP A 14 11.99 3.76 -22.01
CA ASP A 14 11.62 3.45 -20.62
C ASP A 14 10.48 2.42 -20.53
N MET A 15 9.60 2.41 -21.53
CA MET A 15 8.55 1.41 -21.68
C MET A 15 9.00 0.17 -22.46
N ASP A 16 10.29 -0.06 -22.71
CA ASP A 16 10.82 -1.21 -23.46
C ASP A 16 10.18 -1.43 -24.87
N ALA A 17 9.65 -0.36 -25.48
CA ALA A 17 9.02 -0.38 -26.80
C ALA A 17 10.05 -0.30 -27.92
N SER A 18 10.82 -1.38 -28.12
CA SER A 18 11.91 -1.46 -29.11
C SER A 18 11.47 -1.93 -30.51
N GLU A 19 10.31 -2.59 -30.61
CA GLU A 19 9.72 -3.07 -31.88
C GLU A 19 8.39 -2.35 -32.14
N TYR A 20 8.13 -1.92 -33.38
CA TYR A 20 6.93 -1.14 -33.70
C TYR A 20 5.99 -1.84 -34.68
N PRO A 21 4.67 -1.86 -34.41
CA PRO A 21 4.01 -1.36 -33.21
C PRO A 21 4.19 -2.30 -32.00
N THR A 22 4.45 -1.75 -30.81
CA THR A 22 4.35 -2.46 -29.53
C THR A 22 3.01 -2.13 -28.87
N LEU A 23 2.27 -3.16 -28.49
CA LEU A 23 1.06 -3.01 -27.67
C LEU A 23 1.36 -3.48 -26.25
N GLN A 24 0.98 -2.68 -25.28
CA GLN A 24 1.06 -3.00 -23.86
C GLN A 24 -0.30 -2.84 -23.19
N TYR A 25 -0.54 -3.58 -22.11
CA TYR A 25 -1.81 -3.61 -21.39
C TYR A 25 -1.59 -3.74 -19.87
N GLY A 26 -2.53 -3.22 -19.08
CA GLY A 26 -2.47 -3.23 -17.61
C GLY A 26 -3.21 -2.05 -16.99
N SER A 27 -3.20 -1.95 -15.67
CA SER A 27 -3.67 -0.76 -14.92
C SER A 27 -2.60 0.35 -14.95
N HIS A 28 -3.00 1.60 -14.76
CA HIS A 28 -2.05 2.72 -14.63
C HIS A 28 -1.21 2.65 -13.34
N GLU A 29 -1.70 1.89 -12.37
CA GLU A 29 -1.05 1.68 -11.07
C GLU A 29 -0.06 0.49 -11.09
N GLU A 30 -0.10 -0.32 -12.15
CA GLU A 30 0.73 -1.52 -12.30
C GLU A 30 1.70 -1.37 -13.48
N ILE A 31 2.73 -2.23 -13.49
CA ILE A 31 3.65 -2.35 -14.62
C ILE A 31 2.88 -2.94 -15.80
N LEU A 32 2.95 -2.28 -16.96
CA LEU A 32 2.27 -2.74 -18.17
C LEU A 32 2.95 -3.96 -18.78
N ASP A 33 2.15 -4.96 -19.16
CA ASP A 33 2.61 -6.15 -19.85
C ASP A 33 2.58 -5.99 -21.37
N HIS A 34 3.52 -6.64 -22.07
CA HIS A 34 3.53 -6.68 -23.53
C HIS A 34 2.49 -7.65 -24.08
N TYR A 35 1.62 -7.17 -24.98
CA TYR A 35 0.76 -8.02 -25.78
C TYR A 35 1.57 -8.71 -26.88
N LYS A 36 1.60 -10.05 -26.84
CA LYS A 36 2.35 -10.90 -27.78
C LYS A 36 1.45 -11.63 -28.80
N GLY A 37 0.17 -11.33 -28.82
CA GLY A 37 -0.79 -11.96 -29.73
C GLY A 37 -0.80 -11.32 -31.12
N SER A 38 -1.67 -11.84 -32.00
CA SER A 38 -1.88 -11.28 -33.33
C SER A 38 -2.49 -9.86 -33.25
N LEU A 39 -2.04 -8.96 -34.12
CA LEU A 39 -2.60 -7.60 -34.27
C LEU A 39 -3.92 -7.57 -35.09
N GLU A 40 -4.44 -8.75 -35.47
CA GLU A 40 -5.75 -8.86 -36.09
C GLU A 40 -6.86 -8.53 -35.08
N LEU A 41 -7.89 -7.85 -35.56
CA LEU A 41 -9.00 -7.36 -34.73
C LEU A 41 -9.66 -8.47 -33.90
N GLU A 42 -9.80 -9.67 -34.45
CA GLU A 42 -10.43 -10.80 -33.74
C GLU A 42 -9.58 -11.28 -32.55
N ALA A 43 -8.26 -11.38 -32.75
CA ALA A 43 -7.33 -11.78 -31.69
C ALA A 43 -7.26 -10.72 -30.58
N LEU A 44 -7.19 -9.45 -30.95
CA LEU A 44 -7.21 -8.33 -30.00
C LEU A 44 -8.51 -8.29 -29.17
N ARG A 45 -9.66 -8.52 -29.82
CA ARG A 45 -10.96 -8.57 -29.12
C ARG A 45 -11.03 -9.73 -28.14
N LYS A 46 -10.57 -10.91 -28.55
CA LYS A 46 -10.54 -12.08 -27.68
C LYS A 46 -9.64 -11.84 -26.47
N PHE A 47 -8.43 -11.33 -26.73
CA PHE A 47 -7.49 -10.98 -25.67
C PHE A 47 -8.09 -9.99 -24.67
N ALA A 48 -8.70 -8.91 -25.16
CA ALA A 48 -9.34 -7.90 -24.33
C ALA A 48 -10.45 -8.51 -23.45
N ALA A 49 -11.28 -9.39 -23.99
CA ALA A 49 -12.36 -10.02 -23.24
C ALA A 49 -11.87 -11.01 -22.17
N GLU A 50 -10.71 -11.64 -22.37
CA GLU A 50 -10.18 -12.68 -21.48
C GLU A 50 -9.21 -12.12 -20.42
N ASN A 51 -8.52 -11.01 -20.71
CA ASN A 51 -7.38 -10.55 -19.90
C ASN A 51 -7.52 -9.13 -19.38
N LEU A 52 -8.43 -8.33 -19.93
CA LEU A 52 -8.68 -6.99 -19.42
C LEU A 52 -9.92 -7.05 -18.55
N ALA A 53 -9.70 -7.08 -17.24
CA ALA A 53 -10.73 -6.73 -16.28
C ALA A 53 -11.00 -5.25 -16.46
N LEU A 54 -12.10 -4.92 -17.14
CA LEU A 54 -12.56 -3.55 -17.20
C LEU A 54 -13.03 -3.20 -15.79
N GLN A 55 -12.38 -2.21 -15.16
CA GLN A 55 -12.58 -1.96 -13.73
C GLN A 55 -14.01 -1.51 -13.45
N CYS A 56 -14.69 -2.22 -12.53
CA CYS A 56 -15.96 -1.78 -12.00
C CYS A 56 -15.85 -0.34 -11.49
N SER A 57 -16.74 0.55 -11.91
CA SER A 57 -16.75 1.91 -11.39
C SER A 57 -18.15 2.51 -11.33
N ILE A 58 -18.28 3.64 -10.63
CA ILE A 58 -19.53 4.41 -10.53
C ILE A 58 -20.06 4.81 -11.92
N LEU A 59 -19.15 4.99 -12.89
CA LEU A 59 -19.43 5.38 -14.27
C LEU A 59 -19.60 4.17 -15.20
N HIS A 60 -18.85 3.09 -14.98
CA HIS A 60 -18.88 1.86 -15.78
C HIS A 60 -19.31 0.68 -14.91
N GLN A 61 -20.63 0.57 -14.75
CA GLN A 61 -21.29 -0.41 -13.89
C GLN A 61 -21.48 -1.78 -14.58
N GLU A 62 -21.38 -1.80 -15.90
CA GLU A 62 -21.47 -2.99 -16.75
C GLU A 62 -20.40 -4.05 -16.45
N TRP A 63 -19.34 -3.67 -15.72
CA TRP A 63 -18.22 -4.52 -15.36
C TRP A 63 -18.20 -4.90 -13.87
N CYS A 64 -19.22 -4.49 -13.13
CA CYS A 64 -19.34 -4.77 -11.70
C CYS A 64 -20.01 -6.11 -11.40
N THR A 65 -19.52 -6.80 -10.37
CA THR A 65 -20.20 -7.94 -9.76
C THR A 65 -21.47 -7.51 -9.02
N GLY A 66 -22.33 -8.48 -8.66
CA GLY A 66 -23.57 -8.18 -7.91
C GLY A 66 -23.30 -7.48 -6.57
N GLU A 67 -22.25 -7.87 -5.86
CA GLU A 67 -21.86 -7.27 -4.58
C GLU A 67 -21.35 -5.83 -4.77
N GLN A 68 -20.50 -5.59 -5.76
CA GLN A 68 -20.01 -4.25 -6.11
C GLN A 68 -21.14 -3.32 -6.54
N MET A 69 -22.13 -3.84 -7.27
CA MET A 69 -23.31 -3.07 -7.67
C MET A 69 -24.18 -2.66 -6.48
N GLU A 70 -24.34 -3.54 -5.49
CA GLU A 70 -25.07 -3.19 -4.26
C GLU A 70 -24.32 -2.15 -3.43
N LEU A 71 -22.99 -2.21 -3.38
CA LEU A 71 -22.15 -1.18 -2.75
C LEU A 71 -22.34 0.17 -3.45
N ILE A 72 -22.22 0.22 -4.78
CA ILE A 72 -22.39 1.47 -5.55
C ILE A 72 -23.79 2.04 -5.36
N LYS A 73 -24.84 1.19 -5.34
CA LYS A 73 -26.22 1.65 -5.08
C LYS A 73 -26.35 2.28 -3.70
N ARG A 74 -25.76 1.67 -2.67
CA ARG A 74 -25.77 2.20 -1.30
C ARG A 74 -25.10 3.57 -1.24
N ILE A 75 -23.91 3.70 -1.81
CA ILE A 75 -23.16 4.96 -1.83
C ILE A 75 -23.91 6.03 -2.62
N LYS A 76 -24.48 5.69 -3.79
CA LYS A 76 -25.30 6.63 -4.60
C LYS A 76 -26.59 7.07 -3.90
N ALA A 77 -27.13 6.25 -3.00
CA ALA A 77 -28.36 6.56 -2.27
C ALA A 77 -28.12 7.44 -1.04
N MET A 78 -26.88 7.49 -0.53
CA MET A 78 -26.48 8.41 0.54
C MET A 78 -26.47 9.83 -0.02
N ASN A 79 -26.90 10.80 0.79
CA ASN A 79 -26.71 12.20 0.44
C ASN A 79 -25.28 12.66 0.73
N SER A 80 -24.90 13.82 0.21
CA SER A 80 -23.53 14.32 0.36
C SER A 80 -23.11 14.52 1.82
N ASP A 81 -24.03 14.89 2.71
CA ASP A 81 -23.74 15.11 4.12
C ASP A 81 -23.55 13.78 4.85
N GLU A 82 -24.39 12.79 4.56
CA GLU A 82 -24.25 11.42 5.10
C GLU A 82 -22.93 10.78 4.66
N LEU A 83 -22.58 10.90 3.38
CA LEU A 83 -21.32 10.36 2.86
C LEU A 83 -20.11 11.09 3.47
N SER A 84 -20.17 12.42 3.61
CA SER A 84 -19.11 13.20 4.27
C SER A 84 -18.93 12.77 5.71
N ASN A 85 -20.01 12.64 6.48
CA ASN A 85 -19.92 12.21 7.88
C ASN A 85 -19.29 10.82 8.03
N ILE A 86 -19.61 9.88 7.13
CA ILE A 86 -18.98 8.55 7.14
C ILE A 86 -17.48 8.66 6.87
N ILE A 87 -17.07 9.47 5.89
CA ILE A 87 -15.65 9.70 5.58
C ILE A 87 -14.94 10.31 6.79
N ASP A 88 -15.54 11.32 7.42
CA ASP A 88 -14.98 11.98 8.60
C ASP A 88 -14.87 11.01 9.79
N GLU A 89 -15.91 10.21 10.06
CA GLU A 89 -15.88 9.17 11.11
C GLU A 89 -14.80 8.11 10.85
N MET A 90 -14.62 7.69 9.60
CA MET A 90 -13.57 6.74 9.22
C MET A 90 -12.17 7.33 9.38
N ASN A 91 -11.97 8.58 8.96
CA ASN A 91 -10.70 9.29 9.11
C ASN A 91 -10.36 9.52 10.58
N ASP A 92 -11.32 9.98 11.39
CA ASP A 92 -11.13 10.20 12.82
C ASP A 92 -10.78 8.89 13.53
N ALA A 93 -11.45 7.79 13.18
CA ALA A 93 -11.16 6.46 13.73
C ALA A 93 -9.74 6.01 13.35
N PHE A 94 -9.35 6.19 12.09
CA PHE A 94 -8.02 5.88 11.60
C PHE A 94 -6.94 6.71 12.32
N GLU A 95 -7.11 8.03 12.41
CA GLU A 95 -6.18 8.91 13.11
C GLU A 95 -6.03 8.53 14.59
N ALA A 96 -7.12 8.16 15.26
CA ALA A 96 -7.10 7.73 16.65
C ALA A 96 -6.29 6.45 16.84
N LYS A 97 -6.52 5.43 16.00
CA LYS A 97 -5.79 4.17 16.07
C LYS A 97 -4.31 4.34 15.70
N TYR A 98 -4.02 5.09 14.64
CA TYR A 98 -2.65 5.43 14.25
C TYR A 98 -1.90 6.14 15.38
N PHE A 99 -2.54 7.12 16.03
CA PHE A 99 -1.95 7.82 17.17
C PHE A 99 -1.68 6.89 18.36
N GLU A 100 -2.59 5.97 18.67
CA GLU A 100 -2.38 4.98 19.73
C GLU A 100 -1.17 4.07 19.43
N ALA A 101 -1.11 3.52 18.23
CA ALA A 101 -0.01 2.66 17.79
C ALA A 101 1.34 3.43 17.79
N GLU A 102 1.36 4.66 17.27
CA GLU A 102 2.56 5.50 17.27
C GLU A 102 3.06 5.77 18.70
N GLN A 103 2.16 5.96 19.66
CA GLN A 103 2.52 6.19 21.06
C GLN A 103 3.10 4.94 21.72
N LYS A 104 2.57 3.75 21.40
CA LYS A 104 3.16 2.46 21.85
C LYS A 104 4.58 2.33 21.33
N VAL A 105 4.80 2.53 20.03
CA VAL A 105 6.13 2.51 19.40
C VAL A 105 7.07 3.52 20.06
N LYS A 106 6.64 4.78 20.25
CA LYS A 106 7.44 5.82 20.92
C LYS A 106 7.83 5.43 22.33
N SER A 107 6.92 4.81 23.09
CA SER A 107 7.17 4.39 24.47
C SER A 107 8.17 3.23 24.54
N ALA A 108 8.01 2.20 23.69
CA ALA A 108 8.91 1.06 23.63
C ALA A 108 10.29 1.44 23.11
N ARG A 109 10.36 2.29 22.07
CA ARG A 109 11.62 2.82 21.53
C ARG A 109 12.41 3.59 22.58
N LYS A 110 11.75 4.34 23.48
CA LYS A 110 12.45 5.03 24.58
C LYS A 110 13.15 4.05 25.53
N LEU A 111 12.54 2.90 25.81
CA LEU A 111 13.15 1.87 26.67
C LEU A 111 14.36 1.23 25.99
N VAL A 112 14.23 0.88 24.71
CA VAL A 112 15.34 0.35 23.90
C VAL A 112 16.48 1.37 23.85
N MET A 113 16.22 2.62 23.48
CA MET A 113 17.24 3.69 23.43
C MET A 113 17.91 3.94 24.79
N ALA A 114 17.17 3.82 25.90
CA ALA A 114 17.75 3.97 27.23
C ALA A 114 18.68 2.79 27.56
N ALA A 115 18.29 1.56 27.25
CA ALA A 115 19.12 0.37 27.46
C ALA A 115 20.38 0.38 26.57
N GLU A 116 20.25 0.82 25.32
CA GLU A 116 21.39 0.99 24.39
C GLU A 116 22.40 2.01 24.90
N ARG A 117 21.94 3.16 25.40
CA ARG A 117 22.83 4.19 25.99
C ARG A 117 23.55 3.69 27.24
N GLU A 118 22.85 2.96 28.11
CA GLU A 118 23.47 2.36 29.29
C GLU A 118 24.50 1.30 28.91
N LEU A 119 24.23 0.53 27.85
CA LEU A 119 25.17 -0.45 27.32
C LEU A 119 26.44 0.22 26.77
N GLU A 120 26.28 1.26 25.95
CA GLU A 120 27.40 2.05 25.41
C GLU A 120 28.24 2.67 26.53
N TYR A 121 27.58 3.25 27.54
CA TYR A 121 28.26 3.80 28.71
C TYR A 121 29.04 2.71 29.48
N ALA A 122 28.43 1.56 29.74
CA ALA A 122 29.06 0.47 30.48
C ALA A 122 30.30 -0.05 29.77
N GLN A 123 30.21 -0.24 28.44
CA GLN A 123 31.32 -0.63 27.58
C GLN A 123 32.45 0.41 27.61
N ALA A 124 32.13 1.71 27.55
CA ALA A 124 33.12 2.78 27.63
C ALA A 124 33.81 2.85 29.00
N SER A 125 33.10 2.49 30.08
CA SER A 125 33.66 2.46 31.43
C SER A 125 34.44 1.18 31.78
N GLY A 126 34.32 0.11 30.98
CA GLY A 126 34.87 -1.21 31.30
C GLY A 126 34.24 -1.85 32.52
N ASP A 127 32.96 -1.57 32.79
CA ASP A 127 32.21 -2.12 33.92
C ASP A 127 31.41 -3.35 33.44
N ASP A 128 32.05 -4.52 33.49
CA ASP A 128 31.48 -5.79 33.02
C ASP A 128 30.13 -6.12 33.69
N SER A 129 29.95 -5.74 34.96
CA SER A 129 28.70 -5.98 35.68
C SER A 129 27.58 -5.09 35.17
N ARG A 130 27.88 -3.84 34.84
CA ARG A 130 26.92 -2.90 34.27
C ARG A 130 26.61 -3.23 32.82
N GLU A 131 27.60 -3.74 32.08
CA GLU A 131 27.43 -4.18 30.69
C GLU A 131 26.43 -5.35 30.62
N GLU A 132 26.61 -6.36 31.46
CA GLU A 132 25.71 -7.52 31.52
C GLU A 132 24.28 -7.11 31.91
N ALA A 133 24.15 -6.20 32.87
CA ALA A 133 22.84 -5.66 33.27
C ALA A 133 22.16 -4.88 32.13
N ALA A 134 22.92 -4.08 31.38
CA ALA A 134 22.41 -3.30 30.25
C ALA A 134 22.00 -4.19 29.07
N LYS A 135 22.77 -5.24 28.75
CA LYS A 135 22.38 -6.25 27.75
C LYS A 135 21.07 -6.93 28.10
N LYS A 136 20.93 -7.35 29.37
CA LYS A 136 19.69 -7.97 29.84
C LYS A 136 18.49 -7.02 29.76
N ALA A 137 18.70 -5.74 30.08
CA ALA A 137 17.66 -4.71 29.94
C ALA A 137 17.27 -4.51 28.47
N LEU A 138 18.25 -4.50 27.56
CA LEU A 138 18.02 -4.40 26.12
C LEU A 138 17.26 -5.61 25.57
N ASP A 139 17.68 -6.82 25.92
CA ASP A 139 17.01 -8.07 25.52
C ASP A 139 15.58 -8.15 26.07
N SER A 140 15.31 -7.55 27.23
CA SER A 140 13.96 -7.46 27.77
C SER A 140 13.10 -6.38 27.09
N ALA A 141 13.70 -5.30 26.58
CA ALA A 141 12.99 -4.19 25.96
C ALA A 141 12.73 -4.41 24.46
N ARG A 142 13.60 -5.14 23.77
CA ARG A 142 13.50 -5.40 22.33
C ARG A 142 12.18 -6.06 21.91
N PRO A 143 11.67 -7.12 22.57
CA PRO A 143 10.39 -7.73 22.18
C PRO A 143 9.22 -6.75 22.25
N ALA A 144 9.16 -5.91 23.29
CA ALA A 144 8.09 -4.91 23.42
C ALA A 144 8.15 -3.84 22.32
N TYR A 145 9.34 -3.55 21.78
CA TYR A 145 9.49 -2.66 20.63
C TYR A 145 9.12 -3.34 19.33
N GLU A 146 9.54 -4.58 19.11
CA GLU A 146 9.18 -5.38 17.94
C GLU A 146 7.67 -5.61 17.87
N ASP A 147 7.03 -5.95 18.99
CA ASP A 147 5.58 -6.12 19.07
C ASP A 147 4.83 -4.80 18.77
N ALA A 148 5.29 -3.67 19.32
CA ALA A 148 4.68 -2.38 19.05
C ALA A 148 4.84 -1.93 17.60
N MET A 149 5.97 -2.24 16.96
CA MET A 149 6.20 -1.99 15.54
C MET A 149 5.30 -2.86 14.68
N ALA A 150 5.18 -4.16 15.00
CA ALA A 150 4.29 -5.07 14.28
C ALA A 150 2.81 -4.65 14.39
N GLU A 151 2.37 -4.17 15.56
CA GLU A 151 1.02 -3.61 15.74
C GLU A 151 0.81 -2.35 14.90
N PHE A 152 1.81 -1.47 14.83
CA PHE A 152 1.76 -0.26 14.02
C PHE A 152 1.72 -0.57 12.51
N ASP A 153 2.54 -1.52 12.05
CA ASP A 153 2.56 -1.94 10.65
C ASP A 153 1.23 -2.60 10.27
N ALA A 154 0.66 -3.46 11.13
CA ALA A 154 -0.65 -4.07 10.91
C ALA A 154 -1.78 -3.04 10.84
N GLU A 155 -1.72 -1.98 11.66
CA GLU A 155 -2.69 -0.89 11.63
C GLU A 155 -2.62 -0.06 10.35
N ILE A 156 -1.42 0.12 9.80
CA ILE A 156 -1.23 0.77 8.49
C ILE A 156 -1.77 -0.12 7.37
N GLU A 157 -1.49 -1.42 7.41
CA GLU A 157 -1.95 -2.38 6.39
C GLU A 157 -3.48 -2.57 6.40
N GLU A 158 -4.12 -2.64 7.58
CA GLU A 158 -5.60 -2.75 7.69
C GLU A 158 -6.31 -1.54 7.09
N HIS A 159 -5.66 -0.38 7.12
CA HIS A 159 -6.23 0.90 6.72
C HIS A 159 -5.54 1.54 5.51
N GLU A 160 -4.76 0.78 4.75
CA GLU A 160 -4.38 1.21 3.41
C GLU A 160 -5.67 1.57 2.65
N PRO A 161 -5.71 2.77 2.04
CA PRO A 161 -6.95 3.37 1.57
C PRO A 161 -7.56 2.46 0.53
N LEU A 162 -8.56 1.68 0.94
CA LEU A 162 -9.37 0.78 0.13
C LEU A 162 -8.60 0.33 -1.12
N GLU A 163 -7.89 -0.78 -1.03
CA GLU A 163 -7.98 -1.74 -2.13
C GLU A 163 -9.47 -2.11 -2.27
N LEU A 164 -10.22 -1.18 -2.86
CA LEU A 164 -11.40 -1.47 -3.64
C LEU A 164 -10.85 -2.37 -4.74
N THR A 165 -10.77 -3.66 -4.40
CA THR A 165 -10.72 -4.75 -5.35
C THR A 165 -12.04 -4.69 -6.12
N LEU A 166 -12.09 -3.72 -7.04
CA LEU A 166 -13.10 -3.49 -8.05
C LEU A 166 -12.80 -4.39 -9.25
#